data_AF-A0A932DWD2-F1
#
_entry.id   AF-A0A932DWD2-F1
#
_cell.length_a   1.000
_cell.length_b   1.000
_cell.length_c   1.000
_cell.angle_alpha   90.00
_cell.angle_beta   90.00
_cell.angle_gamma   90.00
#
_symmetry.space_group_name_H-M   'P 1'
#
loop_
_entity.id
_entity.type
_entity.pdbx_description
1 polymer ?
#
loop_
_entity_poly.entity_id
_entity_poly.type
_entity_poly.pdbx_seq_one_letter_code
_entity_poly.pdbx_strand_id
1 'polypeptide(L)' 'MEEISKKNPVELQKLLGEKRAELMKFRFEMSGGKVKNVKQGQAAKKDIARILTALKMAK' A
#
# COMPACT_ATOMS: atom_id res chain seq x y z
N MET A 1 -9.85 -9.08 8.17
CA MET A 1 -10.56 -8.15 7.25
C MET A 1 -11.36 -7.08 7.99
N GLU A 2 -11.55 -7.21 9.31
CA GLU A 2 -12.48 -6.35 10.07
C GLU A 2 -11.93 -4.98 10.52
N GLU A 3 -10.62 -4.74 10.42
CA GLU A 3 -10.03 -3.47 10.91
C GLU A 3 -9.94 -2.35 9.87
N ILE A 4 -9.98 -2.68 8.57
CA ILE A 4 -9.86 -1.66 7.50
C ILE A 4 -11.23 -1.01 7.24
N SER A 5 -12.33 -1.72 7.54
CA SER A 5 -13.70 -1.23 7.37
C SER A 5 -14.11 -0.14 8.39
N LYS A 6 -13.41 -0.05 9.54
CA LYS A 6 -13.70 0.93 10.60
C LYS A 6 -12.91 2.24 10.47
N LYS A 7 -11.96 2.33 9.53
CA LYS A 7 -11.12 3.51 9.37
C LYS A 7 -11.79 4.57 8.51
N ASN A 8 -11.67 5.81 8.95
CA ASN A 8 -12.22 6.98 8.28
C ASN A 8 -11.69 7.03 6.83
N PRO A 9 -12.50 7.33 5.80
CA PRO A 9 -12.05 7.39 4.40
C PRO A 9 -10.82 8.30 4.20
N VAL A 10 -10.69 9.35 5.02
CA VAL A 10 -9.56 10.27 5.03
C VAL A 10 -8.25 9.58 5.47
N GLU A 11 -8.30 8.70 6.48
CA GLU A 11 -7.13 7.96 6.94
C GLU A 11 -6.70 6.90 5.92
N LEU A 12 -7.66 6.25 5.27
CA LEU A 12 -7.39 5.30 4.19
C LEU A 12 -6.70 5.97 2.99
N GLN A 13 -7.10 7.19 2.63
CA GLN A 13 -6.43 7.97 1.60
C GLN A 13 -5.00 8.37 1.99
N LYS A 14 -4.77 8.76 3.26
CA LYS A 14 -3.41 9.05 3.76
C LYS A 14 -2.50 7.82 3.69
N LEU A 15 -2.97 6.68 4.21
CA LEU A 15 -2.26 5.41 4.16
C LEU A 15 -1.97 4.96 2.71
N LEU A 16 -2.90 5.22 1.79
CA LEU A 16 -2.70 4.92 0.37
C LEU A 16 -1.57 5.77 -0.24
N GLY A 17 -1.46 7.05 0.15
CA GLY A 17 -0.36 7.93 -0.24
C GLY A 17 0.99 7.42 0.26
N GLU A 18 1.07 7.07 1.55
CA GLU A 18 2.28 6.52 2.17
C GLU A 18 2.73 5.21 1.52
N LYS A 19 1.81 4.27 1.29
CA LYS A 19 2.11 2.99 0.63
C LYS A 19 2.56 3.15 -0.82
N ARG A 20 2.05 4.16 -1.54
CA ARG A 20 2.52 4.51 -2.88
C ARG A 20 3.94 5.10 -2.86
N ALA A 21 4.24 5.96 -1.89
CA ALA A 21 5.59 6.49 -1.69
C ALA A 21 6.59 5.39 -1.32
N GLU A 22 6.18 4.44 -0.47
CA GLU A 22 6.95 3.24 -0.12
C GLU A 22 7.24 2.37 -1.36
N LEU A 23 6.24 2.16 -2.23
CA LEU A 23 6.46 1.49 -3.52
C LEU A 23 7.42 2.25 -4.45
N MET A 24 7.37 3.57 -4.46
CA MET A 24 8.27 4.39 -5.27
C MET A 24 9.72 4.27 -4.77
N LYS A 25 9.93 4.37 -3.45
CA LYS A 25 11.24 4.14 -2.82
C LYS A 25 11.75 2.73 -3.11
N PHE A 26 10.89 1.73 -2.96
CA PHE A 26 11.22 0.34 -3.27
C PHE A 26 11.62 0.15 -4.74
N ARG A 27 10.92 0.78 -5.69
CA ARG A 27 11.31 0.74 -7.12
C ARG A 27 12.66 1.39 -7.36
N PHE A 28 12.94 2.51 -6.69
CA PHE A 28 14.21 3.22 -6.80
C PHE A 28 15.37 2.38 -6.23
N GLU A 29 15.19 1.81 -5.04
CA GLU A 29 16.15 0.89 -4.43
C GLU A 29 16.35 -0.38 -5.27
N MET A 30 15.27 -0.88 -5.91
CA MET A 30 15.31 -2.06 -6.77
C MET A 30 16.12 -1.79 -8.05
N SER A 31 15.99 -0.60 -8.63
CA SER A 31 16.80 -0.17 -9.77
C SER A 31 18.29 -0.08 -9.43
N GLY A 32 18.64 0.18 -8.17
CA GLY A 32 20.02 0.22 -7.69
C GLY A 32 20.60 -1.15 -7.29
N GLY A 33 19.87 -2.24 -7.49
CA GLY A 33 20.34 -3.61 -7.16
C GLY A 33 20.50 -3.89 -5.67
N LYS A 34 20.08 -2.98 -4.78
CA LYS A 34 20.23 -3.12 -3.32
C LYS A 34 19.11 -3.90 -2.64
N VAL A 35 18.04 -4.24 -3.38
CA VAL A 35 16.86 -4.87 -2.79
C VAL A 35 17.04 -6.39 -2.73
N LYS A 36 17.31 -6.89 -1.52
CA LYS A 36 17.32 -8.33 -1.22
C LYS A 36 15.90 -8.92 -1.07
N ASN A 37 14.91 -8.09 -0.77
CA ASN A 37 13.54 -8.52 -0.44
C ASN A 37 12.51 -8.09 -1.50
N VAL A 38 12.48 -8.80 -2.63
CA VAL A 38 11.48 -8.60 -3.71
C VAL A 38 10.03 -8.74 -3.20
N LYS A 39 9.83 -9.55 -2.16
CA LYS A 39 8.52 -9.81 -1.53
C LYS A 39 7.88 -8.56 -0.92
N GLN A 40 8.66 -7.58 -0.48
CA GLN A 40 8.13 -6.33 0.11
C GLN A 40 7.33 -5.53 -0.92
N GLY A 41 7.80 -5.42 -2.15
CA GLY A 41 7.06 -4.76 -3.23
C GLY A 41 5.73 -5.45 -3.54
N GLN A 42 5.68 -6.79 -3.47
CA GLN A 42 4.43 -7.53 -3.67
C GLN A 42 3.45 -7.33 -2.51
N ALA A 43 3.95 -7.28 -1.27
CA ALA A 43 3.14 -6.98 -0.08
C ALA A 43 2.54 -5.57 -0.15
N ALA A 44 3.34 -4.56 -0.47
CA ALA A 44 2.88 -3.18 -0.63
C ALA A 44 1.80 -3.03 -1.71
N LYS A 45 1.92 -3.75 -2.84
CA LYS A 45 0.86 -3.81 -3.86
C LYS A 45 -0.43 -4.43 -3.33
N LYS A 46 -0.35 -5.52 -2.56
CA LYS A 46 -1.53 -6.16 -1.94
C LYS A 46 -2.20 -5.26 -0.90
N ASP A 47 -1.42 -4.52 -0.12
CA ASP A 47 -1.94 -3.56 0.86
C ASP A 47 -2.73 -2.43 0.16
N ILE A 48 -2.18 -1.86 -0.92
CA ILE A 48 -2.87 -0.84 -1.72
C ILE A 48 -4.18 -1.39 -2.29
N ALA A 49 -4.17 -2.61 -2.82
CA ALA A 49 -5.37 -3.24 -3.35
C ALA A 49 -6.44 -3.43 -2.27
N ARG A 50 -6.05 -3.87 -1.06
CA ARG A 50 -6.97 -4.00 0.08
C ARG A 50 -7.57 -2.67 0.51
N ILE A 51 -6.77 -1.59 0.56
CA ILE A 51 -7.24 -0.24 0.89
C ILE A 51 -8.24 0.26 -0.17
N LEU A 52 -7.94 0.07 -1.46
CA LEU A 52 -8.86 0.45 -2.54
C LEU A 52 -10.17 -0.34 -2.52
N THR A 53 -10.11 -1.64 -2.22
CA THR A 53 -11.32 -2.47 -2.06
C THR A 53 -12.15 -2.01 -0.87
N ALA A 54 -11.53 -1.68 0.26
CA ALA A 54 -12.25 -1.15 1.42
C ALA A 54 -12.91 0.20 1.10
N LEU A 55 -12.22 1.12 0.42
CA LEU A 55 -12.81 2.38 -0.05
C LEU A 55 -13.98 2.18 -1.01
N LYS A 56 -13.91 1.16 -1.89
CA LYS A 56 -14.99 0.83 -2.82
C LYS A 56 -16.19 0.20 -2.11
N MET A 57 -15.95 -0.62 -1.09
CA MET A 57 -17.00 -1.32 -0.34
C MET A 57 -17.71 -0.41 0.68
N ALA A 58 -17.06 0.67 1.10
CA ALA A 58 -17.65 1.71 1.95
C ALA A 58 -18.52 2.73 1.17
N LYS A 59 -18.65 2.57 -0.15
CA LYS A 59 -19.50 3.37 -1.03
C LYS A 59 -20.77 2.59 -1.37
#